data_AF-A0A1U7UZV8-F1
#
_entry.id   AF-A0A1U7UZV8-F1
#
_cell.length_a   1.000
_cell.length_b   1.000
_cell.length_c   1.000
_cell.angle_alpha   90.00
_cell.angle_beta   90.00
_cell.angle_gamma   90.00
#
_symmetry.space_group_name_H-M   'P 1'
#
loop_
_entity.id
_entity.type
_entity.pdbx_description
1 polymer ?
#
loop_
_entity_poly.entity_id
_entity_poly.type
_entity_poly.pdbx_seq_one_letter_code
_entity_poly.pdbx_strand_id
1 'polypeptide(L)'
;MTVSEYAVCFSDLARHAPALVSTVRERVCWFIEGLILSIRASMDRELEMDISYQQVMSIARRVEGMLARDRKERGDKRGYVSRPIHSAFLAASDISALRRPRELYYASPVSSVPSARGVING
;
A
#
# COMPACT_ATOMS: atom_id res chain seq x y z
N MET A 1 -8.56 6.26 18.39
CA MET A 1 -8.99 7.65 18.58
C MET A 1 -9.14 8.26 17.21
N THR A 2 -10.29 8.87 16.93
CA THR A 2 -10.54 9.57 15.67
C THR A 2 -9.84 10.93 15.64
N VAL A 3 -9.68 11.53 14.45
CA VAL A 3 -9.11 12.88 14.33
C VAL A 3 -9.92 13.90 15.11
N SER A 4 -11.25 13.76 15.13
CA SER A 4 -12.14 14.66 15.88
C SER A 4 -11.96 14.53 17.38
N GLU A 5 -11.91 13.30 17.91
CA GLU A 5 -11.64 13.06 19.35
C GLU A 5 -10.28 13.63 19.74
N TYR A 6 -9.25 13.38 18.93
CA TYR A 6 -7.91 13.90 19.15
C TYR A 6 -7.88 15.43 19.14
N ALA A 7 -8.58 16.09 18.21
CA ALA A 7 -8.61 17.55 18.11
C ALA A 7 -9.22 18.22 19.35
N VAL A 8 -10.21 17.58 19.99
CA VAL A 8 -10.77 18.04 21.26
C VAL A 8 -9.71 17.95 22.36
N CYS A 9 -9.10 16.78 22.54
CA CYS A 9 -8.03 16.58 23.53
C CYS A 9 -6.86 17.56 23.33
N PHE A 10 -6.45 17.77 22.08
CA PHE A 10 -5.39 18.70 21.74
C PHE A 10 -5.77 20.15 22.06
N SER A 11 -7.01 20.55 21.77
CA SER A 11 -7.49 21.90 22.07
C SER A 11 -7.60 22.16 23.57
N ASP A 12 -7.99 21.16 24.34
CA ASP A 12 -8.00 21.24 25.80
C ASP A 12 -6.57 21.33 26.35
N LEU A 13 -5.64 20.52 25.84
CA LEU A 13 -4.22 20.60 26.19
C LEU A 13 -3.63 21.99 25.87
N ALA A 14 -3.91 22.51 24.68
CA ALA A 14 -3.47 23.84 24.25
C ALA A 14 -3.98 24.95 25.18
N ARG A 15 -5.18 24.80 25.74
CA ARG A 15 -5.74 25.75 26.71
C ARG A 15 -4.98 25.75 28.03
N HIS A 16 -4.49 24.58 28.46
CA HIS A 16 -3.73 24.44 29.71
C HIS A 16 -2.23 24.71 29.55
N ALA A 17 -1.68 24.60 28.34
CA ALA A 17 -0.27 24.82 28.05
C ALA A 17 -0.07 25.80 26.87
N PRO A 18 -0.53 27.06 26.99
CA PRO A 18 -0.44 28.05 25.91
C PRO A 18 1.00 28.33 25.47
N ALA A 19 1.98 28.12 26.35
CA ALA A 19 3.41 28.27 26.04
C ALA A 19 3.92 27.27 24.99
N LEU A 20 3.26 26.11 24.82
CA LEU A 20 3.66 25.09 23.83
C LEU A 20 3.11 25.37 22.42
N VAL A 21 2.11 26.25 22.32
CA VAL A 21 1.37 26.56 21.10
C VAL A 21 1.17 28.07 21.01
N SER A 22 2.29 28.80 21.11
CA SER A 22 2.30 30.25 21.18
C SER A 22 1.95 30.90 19.83
N THR A 23 2.22 30.20 18.73
CA THR A 23 1.87 30.63 17.37
C THR A 23 0.91 29.67 16.68
N VAL A 24 0.19 30.18 15.68
CA VAL A 24 -0.67 29.34 14.81
C VAL A 24 0.15 28.24 14.14
N ARG A 25 1.36 28.56 13.69
CA ARG A 25 2.26 27.60 13.04
C ARG A 25 2.66 26.47 13.99
N GLU A 26 3.09 26.80 15.21
CA GLU A 26 3.40 25.78 16.23
C GLU A 26 2.18 24.92 16.54
N ARG A 27 1.00 25.53 16.66
CA ARG A 27 -0.25 24.79 16.88
C ARG A 27 -0.52 23.78 15.77
N VAL A 28 -0.26 24.15 14.51
CA VAL A 28 -0.39 23.25 13.37
C VAL A 28 0.66 22.14 13.42
N CYS A 29 1.93 22.48 13.64
CA CYS A 29 3.02 21.50 13.72
C CYS A 29 2.75 20.46 14.80
N TRP A 30 2.49 20.88 16.04
CA TRP A 30 2.21 19.97 17.15
C TRP A 30 0.97 19.11 16.93
N PHE A 31 -0.06 19.68 16.30
CA PHE A 31 -1.25 18.92 15.97
C PHE A 31 -0.92 17.79 14.99
N ILE A 32 -0.23 18.09 13.87
CA ILE A 32 0.14 17.11 12.84
C ILE A 32 1.10 16.05 13.40
N GLU A 33 2.09 16.47 14.19
CA GLU A 33 3.06 15.56 14.81
C GLU A 33 2.41 14.53 15.74
N GLY A 34 1.34 14.92 16.44
CA GLY A 34 0.59 14.01 17.33
C GLY A 34 -0.49 13.17 16.63
N LEU A 35 -0.67 13.29 15.31
CA LEU A 35 -1.56 12.40 14.57
C LEU A 35 -0.98 10.99 14.46
N ILE A 36 -1.87 10.02 14.24
CA ILE A 36 -1.47 8.64 13.93
C ILE A 36 -0.62 8.64 12.65
N LEU A 37 0.45 7.84 12.64
CA LEU A 37 1.47 7.80 11.58
C LEU A 37 0.90 7.75 10.15
N SER A 38 -0.15 6.97 9.91
CA SER A 38 -0.76 6.85 8.57
C SER A 38 -1.40 8.15 8.08
N ILE A 39 -2.01 8.93 8.98
CA ILE A 39 -2.60 10.23 8.67
C ILE A 39 -1.48 11.26 8.55
N ARG A 40 -0.55 11.28 9.52
CA ARG A 40 0.60 12.17 9.53
C ARG A 40 1.42 12.10 8.25
N ALA A 41 1.75 10.89 7.77
CA ALA A 41 2.52 10.70 6.55
C ALA A 41 1.81 11.26 5.29
N SER A 42 0.49 11.46 5.34
CA SER A 42 -0.27 12.08 4.26
C SER A 42 -0.35 13.60 4.39
N MET A 43 0.29 14.18 5.41
CA MET A 43 0.17 15.59 5.79
C MET A 43 1.52 16.33 5.88
N ASP A 44 2.60 15.76 5.32
CA ASP A 44 3.93 16.40 5.36
C ASP A 44 3.94 17.78 4.69
N ARG A 45 3.20 17.94 3.60
CA ARG A 45 3.10 19.21 2.88
C ARG A 45 2.44 20.30 3.73
N GLU A 46 1.47 19.94 4.56
CA GLU A 46 0.72 20.84 5.43
C GLU A 46 1.59 21.47 6.52
N LEU A 47 2.75 20.88 6.84
CA LEU A 47 3.75 21.47 7.74
C LEU A 47 4.49 22.66 7.11
N GLU A 48 4.64 22.67 5.80
CA GLU A 48 5.34 23.73 5.05
C GLU A 48 4.39 24.85 4.61
N MET A 49 3.09 24.60 4.65
CA MET A 49 2.07 25.56 4.21
C MET A 49 1.66 26.50 5.35
N ASP A 50 1.45 27.78 5.01
CA ASP A 50 0.81 28.74 5.92
C ASP A 50 -0.71 28.58 5.88
N ILE A 51 -1.18 27.54 6.57
CA ILE A 51 -2.61 27.19 6.65
C ILE A 51 -3.10 27.24 8.10
N SER A 52 -4.38 27.56 8.26
CA SER A 52 -4.99 27.63 9.58
C SER A 52 -5.19 26.24 10.21
N TYR A 53 -5.20 26.19 11.54
CA TYR A 53 -5.53 24.99 12.31
C TYR A 53 -6.85 24.33 11.88
N GLN A 54 -7.87 25.14 11.54
CA GLN A 54 -9.17 24.62 11.10
C GLN A 54 -9.08 23.91 9.74
N GLN A 55 -8.28 24.43 8.82
CA GLN A 55 -8.03 23.79 7.52
C GLN A 55 -7.28 22.47 7.70
N VAL A 56 -6.24 22.45 8.53
CA VAL A 56 -5.47 21.22 8.84
C VAL A 56 -6.37 20.15 9.44
N MET A 57 -7.23 20.50 10.40
CA MET A 57 -8.19 19.56 10.99
C MET A 57 -9.22 19.04 9.96
N SER A 58 -9.62 19.86 9.00
CA SER A 58 -10.50 19.44 7.90
C SER A 58 -9.79 18.43 6.97
N ILE A 59 -8.54 18.70 6.61
CA ILE A 59 -7.71 17.81 5.79
C ILE A 59 -7.50 16.47 6.50
N ALA A 60 -7.09 16.49 7.77
CA ALA A 60 -6.88 15.28 8.58
C ALA A 60 -8.13 14.39 8.63
N ARG A 61 -9.32 14.97 8.82
CA ARG A 61 -10.60 14.22 8.79
C ARG A 61 -10.88 13.60 7.42
N ARG A 62 -10.57 14.30 6.33
CA ARG A 62 -10.72 13.74 4.98
C ARG A 62 -9.78 12.56 4.75
N VAL A 63 -8.52 12.67 5.19
CA VAL A 63 -7.52 11.59 5.12
C VAL A 63 -7.96 10.38 5.93
N GLU A 64 -8.39 10.59 7.18
CA GLU A 64 -8.94 9.53 8.03
C GLU A 64 -10.09 8.79 7.33
N GLY A 65 -11.03 9.53 6.74
CA GLY A 65 -12.15 8.95 5.99
C GLY A 65 -11.71 8.16 4.76
N MET A 66 -10.67 8.60 4.04
CA MET A 66 -10.09 7.83 2.92
C MET A 66 -9.45 6.52 3.40
N LEU A 67 -8.65 6.57 4.46
CA LEU A 67 -7.99 5.39 5.04
C LEU A 67 -9.00 4.38 5.59
N ALA A 68 -10.06 4.85 6.23
CA ALA A 68 -11.13 3.98 6.73
C ALA A 68 -11.85 3.24 5.59
N ARG A 69 -12.07 3.91 4.44
CA ARG A 69 -12.68 3.30 3.25
C ARG A 69 -11.77 2.26 2.59
N ASP A 70 -10.50 2.56 2.38
CA ASP A 70 -9.53 1.61 1.81
C ASP A 70 -9.40 0.35 2.67
N ARG A 71 -9.38 0.50 4.00
CA ARG A 71 -9.37 -0.64 4.93
C ARG A 71 -10.62 -1.52 4.78
N LYS A 72 -11.81 -0.91 4.64
CA LYS A 72 -13.06 -1.63 4.44
C LYS A 72 -13.06 -2.40 3.13
N GLU A 73 -12.66 -1.75 2.02
CA GLU A 73 -12.61 -2.38 0.71
C GLU A 73 -11.62 -3.57 0.66
N ARG A 74 -10.45 -3.44 1.27
CA ARG A 74 -9.49 -4.55 1.39
C ARG A 74 -9.97 -5.68 2.27
N GLY A 75 -10.75 -5.37 3.30
CA GLY A 75 -11.41 -6.36 4.16
C GLY A 75 -12.46 -7.18 3.39
N ASP A 76 -13.29 -6.50 2.61
CA ASP A 76 -14.34 -7.13 1.80
C ASP A 76 -13.74 -8.05 0.72
N LYS A 77 -12.62 -7.65 0.09
CA LYS A 77 -11.89 -8.51 -0.87
C LYS A 77 -11.23 -9.73 -0.23
N ARG A 78 -10.83 -9.67 1.04
CA ARG A 78 -10.30 -10.85 1.77
C ARG A 78 -11.38 -11.83 2.22
N GLY A 79 -12.64 -11.41 2.28
CA GLY A 79 -13.79 -12.28 2.57
C GLY A 79 -14.27 -13.09 1.36
N TYR A 80 -13.94 -12.66 0.13
CA TYR A 80 -14.29 -13.35 -1.11
C TYR A 80 -13.15 -14.26 -1.59
N VAL A 81 -12.66 -15.13 -0.71
CA VAL A 81 -12.00 -16.36 -1.17
C VAL A 81 -13.13 -17.38 -1.30
N SER A 82 -13.71 -17.46 -2.49
CA SER A 82 -14.57 -18.58 -2.87
C SER A 82 -13.84 -19.88 -2.54
N ARG A 83 -14.27 -20.54 -1.46
CA ARG A 83 -13.92 -21.94 -1.23
C ARG A 83 -14.43 -22.71 -2.44
N PRO A 84 -13.58 -23.41 -3.20
CA PRO A 84 -14.07 -24.41 -4.13
C PRO A 84 -14.83 -25.42 -3.28
N ILE A 85 -16.14 -25.51 -3.48
CA ILE A 85 -16.95 -26.56 -2.87
C ILE A 85 -16.39 -27.87 -3.42
N HIS A 86 -15.67 -28.60 -2.57
CA HIS A 86 -15.45 -30.02 -2.77
C HIS A 86 -16.83 -30.69 -2.78
N SER A 87 -17.43 -30.84 -3.96
CA SER A 87 -18.49 -31.80 -4.18
C SER A 87 -17.86 -33.00 -4.86
N ALA A 88 -17.72 -34.06 -4.08
CA ALA A 88 -17.31 -35.36 -4.56
C ALA A 88 -18.31 -35.83 -5.62
N PHE A 89 -17.83 -36.04 -6.85
CA PHE A 89 -18.43 -37.01 -7.75
C PHE A 89 -17.48 -38.20 -7.83
N LEU A 90 -17.75 -39.20 -6.98
CA LEU A 90 -17.42 -40.59 -7.26
C LEU A 90 -18.22 -40.96 -8.53
N ALA A 91 -17.55 -40.98 -9.67
CA ALA A 91 -18.00 -41.73 -10.83
C ALA A 91 -16.82 -42.58 -11.29
N ALA A 92 -16.87 -43.84 -10.89
CA ALA A 92 -15.93 -44.86 -11.28
C ALA A 92 -15.92 -45.05 -12.81
N SER A 93 -14.73 -45.27 -13.37
CA SER A 93 -14.46 -46.43 -14.24
C SER A 93 -12.97 -46.53 -14.43
N ASP A 94 -12.41 -47.61 -13.88
CA ASP A 94 -11.09 -48.12 -14.18
C ASP A 94 -10.85 -48.22 -15.68
N ILE A 95 -9.62 -47.96 -16.13
CA ILE A 95 -8.79 -48.88 -16.94
C ILE A 95 -7.42 -48.22 -17.13
N SER A 96 -6.42 -48.87 -16.52
CA SER A 96 -5.03 -49.05 -16.96
C SER A 96 -4.30 -47.92 -17.68
N ALA A 97 -3.26 -47.36 -17.04
CA ALA A 97 -1.90 -47.90 -17.20
C ALA A 97 -0.83 -46.89 -16.71
N LEU A 98 -0.12 -47.31 -15.66
CA LEU A 98 1.35 -47.30 -15.54
C LEU A 98 2.16 -46.02 -15.90
N ARG A 99 2.51 -45.29 -14.83
CA ARG A 99 3.84 -44.73 -14.47
C ARG A 99 4.70 -43.92 -15.49
N ARG A 100 4.90 -42.64 -15.09
CA ARG A 100 6.18 -41.89 -14.88
C ARG A 100 7.02 -41.47 -16.11
N PRO A 101 7.99 -40.53 -15.96
CA PRO A 101 7.90 -39.14 -15.47
C PRO A 101 8.60 -38.13 -16.43
N ARG A 102 8.54 -36.83 -16.11
CA ARG A 102 9.32 -35.71 -16.68
C ARG A 102 10.73 -36.11 -17.20
N GLU A 103 11.02 -35.79 -18.46
CA GLU A 103 12.36 -35.84 -19.02
C GLU A 103 12.82 -34.43 -19.44
N LEU A 104 13.88 -33.97 -18.79
CA LEU A 104 14.68 -32.80 -19.15
C LEU A 104 15.50 -33.16 -20.39
N TYR A 105 15.30 -32.46 -21.51
CA TYR A 105 16.25 -32.49 -22.62
C TYR A 105 16.81 -31.10 -22.89
N TYR A 106 18.04 -30.94 -22.41
CA TYR A 106 19.05 -30.02 -22.92
C TYR A 106 19.27 -30.30 -24.42
N ALA A 107 19.27 -29.27 -25.26
CA ALA A 107 19.99 -29.27 -26.52
C ALA A 107 20.47 -27.85 -26.81
N SER A 108 21.77 -27.65 -26.61
CA SER A 108 22.51 -26.45 -26.98
C SER A 108 23.16 -26.71 -28.35
N PRO A 109 22.96 -25.88 -29.39
CA PRO A 109 23.77 -25.95 -30.59
C PRO A 109 24.95 -24.97 -30.47
N VAL A 110 26.17 -25.51 -30.47
CA VAL A 110 27.42 -24.75 -30.59
C VAL A 110 27.97 -24.91 -32.01
N SER A 111 28.54 -23.83 -32.55
CA SER A 111 29.56 -23.78 -33.62
C SER A 111 29.10 -24.16 -35.04
N SER A 112 29.57 -23.59 -36.15
CA SER A 112 30.79 -22.81 -36.42
C SER A 112 30.68 -22.16 -37.82
N VAL A 113 31.35 -21.02 -38.00
CA VAL A 113 31.55 -20.25 -39.25
C VAL A 113 32.47 -21.02 -40.23
N PRO A 114 32.48 -20.68 -41.53
CA PRO A 114 33.73 -20.14 -42.06
C PRO A 114 33.56 -18.90 -42.96
N SER A 115 34.66 -18.13 -42.94
CA SER A 115 34.89 -16.80 -43.49
C SER A 115 35.40 -16.83 -44.94
N ALA A 116 34.99 -15.84 -45.75
CA ALA A 116 35.72 -15.35 -46.94
C ALA A 116 35.25 -13.90 -47.20
N ARG A 117 35.97 -12.83 -46.82
CA ARG A 117 37.23 -12.24 -47.33
C ARG A 117 37.04 -11.20 -48.45
N GLY A 118 37.39 -9.94 -48.13
CA GLY A 118 37.78 -8.85 -49.05
C GLY A 118 36.62 -7.99 -49.58
N VAL A 119 36.72 -6.67 -49.81
CA VAL A 119 37.86 -5.77 -49.98
C VAL A 119 37.43 -4.32 -49.66
N ILE A 120 38.38 -3.57 -49.11
CA ILE A 120 38.50 -2.13 -48.84
C ILE A 120 38.53 -1.24 -50.10
N ASN A 121 38.12 0.03 -49.92
CA ASN A 121 38.50 1.29 -50.60
C ASN A 121 37.23 2.10 -50.92
N GLY A 122 37.12 3.40 -50.71
CA GLY A 122 38.02 4.46 -50.25
C GLY A 122 37.22 5.76 -50.31
#